data_AF-A0A6J6JJV1-F1
#
_entry.id   AF-A0A6J6JJV1-F1
#
_cell.length_a   1.000
_cell.length_b   1.000
_cell.length_c   1.000
_cell.angle_alpha   90.00
_cell.angle_beta   90.00
_cell.angle_gamma   90.00
#
_symmetry.space_group_name_H-M   'P 1'
#
loop_
_entity.id
_entity.type
_entity.pdbx_description
1 polymer ?
#
loop_
_entity_poly.entity_id
_entity_poly.type
_entity_poly.pdbx_seq_one_letter_code
_entity_poly.pdbx_strand_id
1 'polypeptide(L)'
;MYDPLAQRAAQEIALLKDIRLVRVTVSHPADAPQIAHLRLKPPLDDADINEIERARQYEMEQTEIAFPGAPEILRSFYKNIIQGSLIHETSMLRGLGFELPTVWRAEVFPELSGTTPSSILAVGKVKDTRFILSWNWLPEYPEYDEELKVLASNGRVEYHLAKPYVLEERSRLTVFKHDLHERQDTTYTQINETGFLRQLLAFKDSVVNGTEVISNLAGVRKDLAVLQAITRSIIDSQRN
;
A
#
# COMPACT_ATOMS: atom_id res chain seq x y z
N MET A 1 10.34 0.50 -2.85
CA MET A 1 9.83 -0.84 -2.51
C MET A 1 10.95 -1.86 -2.71
N TYR A 2 11.11 -2.82 -1.79
CA TYR A 2 12.20 -3.80 -1.83
C TYR A 2 11.79 -5.15 -2.45
N ASP A 3 10.54 -5.32 -2.89
CA ASP A 3 10.10 -6.53 -3.57
C ASP A 3 11.03 -6.85 -4.76
N PRO A 4 11.47 -8.10 -4.93
CA PRO A 4 12.42 -8.45 -5.97
C PRO A 4 11.98 -8.15 -7.41
N LEU A 5 10.68 -8.20 -7.66
CA LEU A 5 10.11 -7.91 -8.98
C LEU A 5 9.80 -6.43 -9.18
N ALA A 6 9.92 -5.57 -8.16
CA ALA A 6 9.55 -4.16 -8.28
C ALA A 6 10.36 -3.42 -9.36
N GLN A 7 11.67 -3.70 -9.45
CA GLN A 7 12.51 -3.12 -10.50
C GLN A 7 12.10 -3.62 -11.88
N ARG A 8 11.78 -4.91 -12.02
CA ARG A 8 11.30 -5.47 -13.29
C ARG A 8 9.95 -4.86 -13.69
N ALA A 9 9.02 -4.75 -12.75
CA ALA A 9 7.72 -4.12 -12.97
C ALA A 9 7.87 -2.67 -13.43
N ALA A 10 8.73 -1.88 -12.78
CA ALA A 10 9.01 -0.50 -13.18
C ALA A 10 9.56 -0.40 -14.61
N GLN A 11 10.47 -1.32 -15.00
CA GLN A 11 11.01 -1.37 -16.35
C GLN A 11 9.93 -1.70 -17.39
N GLU A 12 9.06 -2.67 -17.12
CA GLU A 12 7.98 -3.07 -18.04
C GLU A 12 6.91 -1.97 -18.15
N ILE A 13 6.58 -1.31 -17.04
CA ILE A 13 5.66 -0.16 -17.02
C ILE A 13 6.22 1.00 -17.85
N ALA A 14 7.52 1.25 -17.81
CA ALA A 14 8.17 2.30 -18.61
C ALA A 14 8.10 2.06 -20.13
N LEU A 15 7.83 0.82 -20.57
CA LEU A 15 7.65 0.46 -21.99
C LEU A 15 6.19 0.60 -22.46
N LEU A 16 5.25 0.83 -21.54
CA LEU A 16 3.85 1.04 -21.88
C LEU A 16 3.61 2.42 -22.49
N LYS A 17 2.65 2.47 -23.42
CA LYS A 17 2.22 3.70 -24.12
C LYS A 17 0.82 4.09 -23.67
N ASP A 18 0.56 5.39 -23.55
CA ASP A 18 -0.77 5.93 -23.24
C ASP A 18 -1.46 5.23 -22.06
N ILE A 19 -0.77 5.10 -20.93
CA ILE A 19 -1.35 4.48 -19.73
C ILE A 19 -2.67 5.18 -19.40
N ARG A 20 -3.78 4.43 -19.37
CA ARG A 20 -5.13 4.94 -19.11
C ARG A 20 -5.60 4.68 -17.70
N LEU A 21 -5.18 3.57 -17.11
CA LEU A 21 -5.61 3.15 -15.78
C LEU A 21 -4.46 2.52 -14.99
N VAL A 22 -4.31 2.97 -13.76
CA VAL A 22 -3.51 2.34 -12.71
C VAL A 22 -4.48 2.01 -11.58
N ARG A 23 -4.67 0.72 -11.29
CA ARG A 23 -5.59 0.26 -10.26
C ARG A 23 -4.84 -0.60 -9.26
N VAL A 24 -4.98 -0.30 -7.98
CA VAL A 24 -4.56 -1.17 -6.89
C VAL A 24 -5.79 -1.61 -6.11
N THR A 25 -5.90 -2.91 -5.86
CA THR A 25 -6.96 -3.50 -5.06
C THR A 25 -6.33 -4.32 -3.94
N VAL A 26 -6.73 -4.05 -2.70
CA VAL A 26 -6.39 -4.84 -1.52
C VAL A 26 -7.67 -5.46 -0.98
N SER A 27 -7.64 -6.77 -0.77
CA SER A 27 -8.67 -7.55 -0.11
C SER A 27 -8.12 -8.01 1.23
N HIS A 28 -8.49 -7.32 2.30
CA HIS A 28 -7.92 -7.49 3.62
C HIS A 28 -8.85 -8.33 4.51
N PRO A 29 -8.54 -9.61 4.78
CA PRO A 29 -9.28 -10.41 5.75
C PRO A 29 -8.93 -10.03 7.19
N ALA A 30 -9.61 -10.66 8.16
CA ALA A 30 -9.17 -10.58 9.54
C ALA A 30 -7.81 -11.28 9.71
N ASP A 31 -6.90 -10.69 10.48
CA ASP A 31 -5.52 -11.19 10.64
C ASP A 31 -5.46 -12.55 11.33
N ALA A 32 -6.28 -12.76 12.36
CA ALA A 32 -6.16 -13.91 13.24
C ALA A 32 -6.21 -15.26 12.49
N PRO A 33 -7.18 -15.51 11.58
CA PRO A 33 -7.16 -16.71 10.74
C PRO A 33 -5.92 -16.82 9.84
N GLN A 34 -5.41 -15.69 9.33
CA GLN A 34 -4.28 -15.67 8.39
C GLN A 34 -2.97 -16.06 9.07
N ILE A 35 -2.75 -15.71 10.34
CA ILE A 35 -1.51 -16.01 11.06
C ILE A 35 -1.58 -17.25 11.96
N ALA A 36 -2.76 -17.82 12.18
CA ALA A 36 -2.95 -18.95 13.11
C ALA A 36 -2.04 -20.15 12.78
N HIS A 37 -1.75 -20.38 11.49
CA HIS A 37 -0.88 -21.46 11.03
C HIS A 37 0.59 -21.30 11.46
N LEU A 38 1.04 -20.08 11.77
CA LEU A 38 2.40 -19.80 12.24
C LEU A 38 2.64 -20.27 13.68
N ARG A 39 1.58 -20.54 14.45
CA ARG A 39 1.64 -21.01 15.85
C ARG A 39 2.57 -20.16 16.72
N LEU A 40 2.57 -18.86 16.49
CA LEU A 40 3.37 -17.91 17.27
C LEU A 40 2.91 -17.95 18.72
N LYS A 41 3.88 -17.93 19.64
CA LYS A 41 3.57 -17.72 21.06
C LYS A 41 3.03 -16.29 21.23
N PRO A 42 2.13 -16.06 22.20
CA PRO A 42 1.77 -14.69 22.56
C PRO A 42 3.03 -13.85 22.81
N PRO A 43 3.05 -12.57 22.40
CA PRO A 43 4.15 -11.68 22.75
C PRO A 43 4.29 -11.61 24.26
N LEU A 44 5.52 -11.39 24.73
CA LEU A 44 5.76 -11.11 26.15
C LEU A 44 5.12 -9.77 26.50
N ASP A 45 4.48 -9.71 27.66
CA ASP A 45 3.86 -8.49 28.20
C ASP A 45 4.82 -7.85 29.23
N ASP A 46 6.00 -7.47 28.76
CA ASP A 46 7.12 -6.94 29.56
C ASP A 46 7.51 -5.51 29.19
N ALA A 47 6.75 -4.86 28.30
CA ALA A 47 6.93 -3.46 27.96
C ALA A 47 6.43 -2.53 29.09
N ASP A 48 7.15 -1.43 29.33
CA ASP A 48 6.76 -0.42 30.32
C ASP A 48 5.44 0.24 29.91
N ILE A 49 4.42 0.10 30.76
CA ILE A 49 3.09 0.64 30.52
C ILE A 49 3.10 2.16 30.34
N ASN A 50 3.99 2.89 31.04
CA ASN A 50 4.10 4.34 30.90
C ASN A 50 4.63 4.73 29.52
N GLU A 51 5.53 3.93 28.96
CA GLU A 51 6.06 4.14 27.61
C GLU A 51 5.02 3.83 26.54
N ILE A 52 4.19 2.79 26.75
CA ILE A 52 3.05 2.49 25.88
C ILE A 52 2.06 3.67 25.87
N GLU A 53 1.68 4.18 27.04
CA GLU A 53 0.76 5.32 27.14
C GLU A 53 1.35 6.58 26.52
N ARG A 54 2.64 6.84 26.71
CA ARG A 54 3.35 7.96 26.06
C ARG A 54 3.33 7.85 24.54
N ALA A 55 3.55 6.65 23.98
CA ALA A 55 3.48 6.41 22.55
C ALA A 55 2.06 6.62 22.00
N ARG A 56 1.03 6.13 22.71
CA ARG A 56 -0.38 6.33 22.34
C ARG A 56 -0.76 7.81 22.32
N GLN A 57 -0.35 8.56 23.35
CA GLN A 57 -0.56 10.00 23.42
C GLN A 57 0.12 10.73 22.26
N TYR A 58 1.39 10.39 21.98
CA TYR A 58 2.12 10.95 20.85
C TYR A 58 1.40 10.72 19.51
N GLU A 59 0.92 9.50 19.24
CA GLU A 59 0.13 9.22 18.03
C GLU A 59 -1.15 10.06 17.95
N MET A 60 -1.87 10.20 19.06
CA MET A 60 -3.08 11.02 19.11
C MET A 60 -2.78 12.48 18.80
N GLU A 61 -1.69 13.02 19.36
CA GLU A 61 -1.22 14.38 19.07
C GLU A 61 -0.83 14.55 17.59
N GLN A 62 -0.09 13.60 17.00
CA GLN A 62 0.31 13.69 15.59
C GLN A 62 -0.89 13.68 14.65
N THR A 63 -1.92 12.88 14.94
CA THR A 63 -3.14 12.86 14.14
C THR A 63 -3.98 14.14 14.30
N GLU A 64 -3.99 14.76 15.49
CA GLU A 64 -4.62 16.07 15.71
C GLU A 64 -3.88 17.18 14.93
N ILE A 65 -2.55 17.17 14.92
CA ILE A 65 -1.75 18.10 14.12
C ILE A 65 -2.06 17.95 12.62
N ALA A 66 -2.21 16.71 12.14
CA ALA A 66 -2.50 16.44 10.73
C ALA A 66 -3.92 16.87 10.32
N PHE A 67 -4.90 16.69 11.20
CA PHE A 67 -6.31 17.02 10.96
C PHE A 67 -6.97 17.68 12.18
N PRO A 68 -6.69 18.97 12.43
CA PRO A 68 -7.23 19.68 13.58
C PRO A 68 -8.76 19.68 13.60
N GLY A 69 -9.34 19.32 14.75
CA GLY A 69 -10.80 19.28 14.95
C GLY A 69 -11.54 18.18 14.19
N ALA A 70 -10.83 17.23 13.56
CA ALA A 70 -11.46 16.07 12.95
C ALA A 70 -11.97 15.08 14.01
N PRO A 71 -13.11 14.40 13.77
CA PRO A 71 -13.63 13.39 14.69
C PRO A 71 -12.58 12.31 15.02
N GLU A 72 -12.56 11.86 16.27
CA GLU A 72 -11.60 10.84 16.74
C GLU A 72 -11.66 9.56 15.89
N ILE A 73 -12.86 9.13 15.49
CA ILE A 73 -13.03 7.95 14.64
C ILE A 73 -12.32 8.08 13.29
N LEU A 74 -12.30 9.29 12.71
CA LEU A 74 -11.60 9.56 11.45
C LEU A 74 -10.09 9.65 11.66
N ARG A 75 -9.62 10.26 12.76
CA ARG A 75 -8.19 10.27 13.12
C ARG A 75 -7.66 8.86 13.40
N SER A 76 -8.45 8.03 14.07
CA SER A 76 -8.19 6.61 14.29
C SER A 76 -8.12 5.84 12.96
N PHE A 77 -9.08 6.05 12.07
CA PHE A 77 -9.08 5.45 10.73
C PHE A 77 -7.85 5.88 9.91
N TYR A 78 -7.47 7.15 10.00
CA TYR A 78 -6.26 7.65 9.34
C TYR A 78 -5.00 6.94 9.82
N LYS A 79 -4.76 6.83 11.14
CA LYS A 79 -3.53 6.19 11.64
C LYS A 79 -3.52 4.67 11.43
N ASN A 80 -4.66 4.01 11.66
CA ASN A 80 -4.70 2.54 11.68
C ASN A 80 -4.83 1.93 10.28
N ILE A 81 -5.57 2.58 9.38
CA ILE A 81 -5.87 2.02 8.05
C ILE A 81 -5.14 2.78 6.95
N ILE A 82 -5.29 4.11 6.90
CA ILE A 82 -4.68 4.91 5.82
C ILE A 82 -3.14 4.94 5.94
N GLN A 83 -2.60 5.18 7.14
CA GLN A 83 -1.16 5.11 7.39
C GLN A 83 -0.69 3.66 7.62
N GLY A 84 -1.48 2.86 8.33
CA GLY A 84 -1.10 1.49 8.68
C GLY A 84 -1.09 0.51 7.51
N SER A 85 -1.88 0.77 6.46
CA SER A 85 -1.98 -0.11 5.30
C SER A 85 -1.86 0.65 3.98
N LEU A 86 -2.71 1.67 3.72
CA LEU A 86 -2.75 2.37 2.41
C LEU A 86 -1.42 3.05 1.99
N ILE A 87 -0.51 3.24 2.95
CA ILE A 87 0.84 3.75 2.71
C ILE A 87 1.66 2.82 1.80
N HIS A 88 1.41 1.51 1.86
CA HIS A 88 2.15 0.52 1.08
C HIS A 88 1.91 0.72 -0.42
N GLU A 89 0.67 0.99 -0.82
CA GLU A 89 0.28 1.18 -2.22
C GLU A 89 0.84 2.49 -2.76
N THR A 90 0.79 3.57 -1.97
CA THR A 90 1.39 4.86 -2.40
C THR A 90 2.91 4.75 -2.57
N SER A 91 3.60 4.09 -1.63
CA SER A 91 5.03 3.82 -1.69
C SER A 91 5.41 2.88 -2.84
N MET A 92 4.59 1.85 -3.10
CA MET A 92 4.75 0.93 -4.23
C MET A 92 4.63 1.69 -5.55
N LEU A 93 3.53 2.41 -5.77
CA LEU A 93 3.29 3.13 -7.03
C LEU A 93 4.40 4.15 -7.31
N ARG A 94 4.85 4.89 -6.28
CA ARG A 94 6.01 5.78 -6.38
C ARG A 94 7.28 5.01 -6.74
N GLY A 95 7.49 3.85 -6.10
CA GLY A 95 8.62 2.95 -6.40
C GLY A 95 8.61 2.39 -7.82
N LEU A 96 7.43 2.28 -8.45
CA LEU A 96 7.25 1.87 -9.84
C LEU A 96 7.41 3.02 -10.85
N GLY A 97 7.69 4.23 -10.36
CA GLY A 97 7.95 5.41 -11.20
C GLY A 97 6.72 6.26 -11.50
N PHE A 98 5.59 6.02 -10.85
CA PHE A 98 4.40 6.87 -11.03
C PHE A 98 4.52 8.19 -10.27
N GLU A 99 4.11 9.27 -10.92
CA GLU A 99 3.65 10.49 -10.24
C GLU A 99 2.22 10.25 -9.74
N LEU A 100 1.99 10.48 -8.45
CA LEU A 100 0.68 10.25 -7.83
C LEU A 100 -0.20 11.51 -7.89
N PRO A 101 -1.53 11.36 -8.03
CA PRO A 101 -2.46 12.48 -7.94
C PRO A 101 -2.32 13.26 -6.62
N THR A 102 -2.42 14.59 -6.72
CA THR A 102 -2.51 15.48 -5.55
C THR A 102 -3.95 15.78 -5.15
N VAL A 103 -4.91 15.51 -6.05
CA VAL A 103 -6.34 15.66 -5.82
C VAL A 103 -7.00 14.31 -5.98
N TRP A 104 -7.78 13.93 -4.97
CA TRP A 104 -8.50 12.66 -4.89
C TRP A 104 -9.97 12.91 -4.63
N ARG A 105 -10.80 12.00 -5.12
CA ARG A 105 -12.15 11.78 -4.62
C ARG A 105 -12.14 10.45 -3.88
N ALA A 106 -12.40 10.46 -2.60
CA ALA A 106 -12.39 9.29 -1.74
C ALA A 106 -13.72 9.09 -1.03
N GLU A 107 -14.09 7.82 -0.91
CA GLU A 107 -15.28 7.35 -0.20
C GLU A 107 -14.87 6.25 0.77
N VAL A 108 -15.55 6.22 1.91
CA VAL A 108 -15.40 5.17 2.93
C VAL A 108 -16.73 4.43 3.03
N PHE A 109 -16.69 3.10 2.98
CA PHE A 109 -17.90 2.27 3.02
C PHE A 109 -17.63 0.93 3.71
N PRO A 110 -18.54 0.44 4.58
CA PRO A 110 -19.65 1.19 5.18
C PRO A 110 -19.14 2.41 5.96
N GLU A 111 -20.04 3.30 6.40
CA GLU A 111 -19.67 4.47 7.20
C GLU A 111 -18.83 4.07 8.43
N LEU A 112 -17.92 4.96 8.82
CA LEU A 112 -17.06 4.73 9.97
C LEU A 112 -17.91 4.54 11.23
N SER A 113 -17.80 3.35 11.84
CA SER A 113 -18.58 3.01 13.04
C SER A 113 -17.81 2.06 13.95
N GLY A 114 -17.73 2.42 15.23
CA GLY A 114 -17.11 1.58 16.26
C GLY A 114 -15.65 1.25 15.95
N THR A 115 -15.30 -0.02 16.14
CA THR A 115 -13.92 -0.53 15.98
C THR A 115 -13.71 -1.35 14.72
N THR A 116 -14.77 -1.63 13.94
CA THR A 116 -14.66 -2.39 12.70
C THR A 116 -14.10 -1.49 11.60
N PRO A 117 -13.01 -1.90 10.91
CA PRO A 117 -12.51 -1.13 9.78
C PRO A 117 -13.55 -1.00 8.66
N SER A 118 -13.58 0.16 8.01
CA SER A 118 -14.31 0.39 6.78
C SER A 118 -13.40 0.28 5.56
N SER A 119 -13.97 -0.01 4.40
CA SER A 119 -13.27 0.00 3.11
C SER A 119 -13.09 1.43 2.57
N ILE A 120 -12.13 1.61 1.66
CA ILE A 120 -11.83 2.87 0.99
C ILE A 120 -11.84 2.66 -0.52
N LEU A 121 -12.49 3.56 -1.24
CA LEU A 121 -12.29 3.75 -2.68
C LEU A 121 -11.81 5.17 -2.91
N ALA A 122 -10.60 5.33 -3.44
CA ALA A 122 -10.03 6.61 -3.81
C ALA A 122 -9.73 6.64 -5.31
N VAL A 123 -10.20 7.68 -5.99
CA VAL A 123 -9.98 7.91 -7.42
C VAL A 123 -9.28 9.25 -7.63
N GLY A 124 -8.22 9.23 -8.42
CA GLY A 124 -7.44 10.42 -8.77
C GLY A 124 -7.02 10.39 -10.25
N LYS A 125 -6.36 11.46 -10.69
CA LYS A 125 -5.80 11.52 -12.05
C LYS A 125 -4.49 12.31 -12.11
N VAL A 126 -3.62 11.90 -13.01
CA VAL A 126 -2.47 12.67 -13.48
C VAL A 126 -2.50 12.63 -15.00
N LYS A 127 -2.62 13.81 -15.64
CA LYS A 127 -2.86 13.92 -17.09
C LYS A 127 -4.06 13.04 -17.49
N ASP A 128 -3.86 12.13 -18.45
CA ASP A 128 -4.88 11.21 -18.94
C ASP A 128 -4.94 9.88 -18.17
N THR A 129 -4.03 9.65 -17.22
CA THR A 129 -4.00 8.43 -16.41
C THR A 129 -4.96 8.57 -15.23
N ARG A 130 -5.88 7.60 -15.09
CA ARG A 130 -6.72 7.45 -13.90
C ARG A 130 -6.04 6.53 -12.89
N PHE A 131 -6.08 6.91 -11.63
CA PHE A 131 -5.63 6.11 -10.51
C PHE A 131 -6.84 5.67 -9.69
N ILE A 132 -6.90 4.40 -9.34
CA ILE A 132 -7.91 3.83 -8.46
C ILE A 132 -7.19 3.06 -7.37
N LEU A 133 -7.41 3.46 -6.11
CA LEU A 133 -6.98 2.70 -4.94
C LEU A 133 -8.24 2.17 -4.26
N SER A 134 -8.33 0.86 -4.13
CA SER A 134 -9.43 0.18 -3.44
C SER A 134 -8.84 -0.68 -2.34
N TRP A 135 -9.08 -0.29 -1.09
CA TRP A 135 -8.70 -1.07 0.08
C TRP A 135 -9.96 -1.58 0.75
N ASN A 136 -10.12 -2.89 0.87
CA ASN A 136 -11.38 -3.49 1.29
C ASN A 136 -11.20 -4.31 2.55
N TRP A 137 -11.87 -3.92 3.63
CA TRP A 137 -11.97 -4.74 4.82
C TRP A 137 -13.04 -5.81 4.61
N LEU A 138 -12.60 -7.06 4.53
CA LEU A 138 -13.44 -8.21 4.22
C LEU A 138 -13.14 -9.33 5.22
N PRO A 139 -13.62 -9.26 6.47
CA PRO A 139 -13.13 -10.09 7.58
C PRO A 139 -13.28 -11.60 7.35
N GLU A 140 -14.23 -12.02 6.52
CA GLU A 140 -14.51 -13.41 6.14
C GLU A 140 -13.89 -13.82 4.79
N TYR A 141 -13.14 -12.93 4.13
CA TYR A 141 -12.46 -13.24 2.87
C TYR A 141 -11.40 -14.33 3.10
N PRO A 142 -11.25 -15.29 2.16
CA PRO A 142 -10.46 -16.49 2.43
C PRO A 142 -8.98 -16.20 2.69
N GLU A 143 -8.40 -15.22 2.00
CA GLU A 143 -6.98 -14.91 2.09
C GLU A 143 -6.70 -13.45 1.72
N TYR A 144 -5.65 -12.88 2.31
CA TYR A 144 -5.16 -11.56 1.90
C TYR A 144 -4.81 -11.60 0.41
N ASP A 145 -5.23 -10.58 -0.34
CA ASP A 145 -4.88 -10.43 -1.75
C ASP A 145 -4.60 -8.97 -2.07
N GLU A 146 -3.54 -8.72 -2.85
CA GLU A 146 -3.13 -7.39 -3.27
C GLU A 146 -2.68 -7.43 -4.73
N GLU A 147 -3.42 -6.72 -5.59
CA GLU A 147 -3.17 -6.65 -7.02
C GLU A 147 -2.95 -5.21 -7.49
N LEU A 148 -1.96 -5.03 -8.37
CA LEU A 148 -1.79 -3.85 -9.21
C LEU A 148 -2.08 -4.21 -10.66
N LYS A 149 -2.88 -3.39 -11.33
CA LYS A 149 -3.13 -3.46 -12.77
C LYS A 149 -2.84 -2.12 -13.44
N VAL A 150 -1.99 -2.15 -14.46
CA VAL A 150 -1.66 -0.99 -15.30
C VAL A 150 -2.11 -1.27 -16.73
N LEU A 151 -3.06 -0.48 -17.23
CA LEU A 151 -3.62 -0.61 -18.57
C LEU A 151 -3.12 0.49 -19.50
N ALA A 152 -2.68 0.09 -20.67
CA ALA A 152 -2.06 0.95 -21.68
C ALA A 152 -2.57 0.60 -23.08
N SER A 153 -2.27 1.44 -24.08
CA SER A 153 -2.72 1.22 -25.46
C SER A 153 -2.04 0.03 -26.13
N ASN A 154 -0.82 -0.32 -25.71
CA ASN A 154 0.00 -1.38 -26.28
C ASN A 154 0.12 -2.63 -25.39
N GLY A 155 -0.63 -2.73 -24.29
CA GLY A 155 -0.51 -3.84 -23.37
C GLY A 155 -1.00 -3.55 -21.96
N ARG A 156 -0.65 -4.44 -21.04
CA ARG A 156 -0.89 -4.26 -19.62
C ARG A 156 0.13 -4.98 -18.75
N VAL A 157 0.25 -4.51 -17.52
CA VAL A 157 1.00 -5.18 -16.45
C VAL A 157 0.01 -5.54 -15.34
N GLU A 158 0.10 -6.77 -14.85
CA GLU A 158 -0.58 -7.26 -13.66
C GLU A 158 0.49 -7.69 -12.66
N TYR A 159 0.40 -7.21 -11.43
CA TYR A 159 1.38 -7.49 -10.39
C TYR A 159 0.65 -7.89 -9.12
N HIS A 160 0.71 -9.17 -8.80
CA HIS A 160 0.18 -9.74 -7.57
C HIS A 160 1.30 -9.75 -6.54
N LEU A 161 1.03 -9.16 -5.38
CA LEU A 161 2.01 -9.05 -4.30
C LEU A 161 1.92 -10.25 -3.36
N ALA A 162 3.07 -10.67 -2.85
CA ALA A 162 3.14 -11.76 -1.88
C ALA A 162 2.34 -11.41 -0.63
N LYS A 163 1.54 -12.37 -0.15
CA LYS A 163 0.78 -12.26 1.09
C LYS A 163 1.73 -12.09 2.27
N PRO A 164 1.51 -11.11 3.16
CA PRO A 164 2.46 -10.82 4.24
C PRO A 164 2.58 -11.96 5.27
N TYR A 165 1.57 -12.83 5.37
CA TYR A 165 1.49 -13.88 6.39
C TYR A 165 1.97 -15.26 5.90
N VAL A 166 2.36 -15.41 4.63
CA VAL A 166 2.72 -16.71 4.05
C VAL A 166 4.19 -16.71 3.64
N LEU A 167 5.01 -17.47 4.38
CA LEU A 167 6.48 -17.48 4.20
C LEU A 167 6.95 -17.92 2.81
N GLU A 168 6.20 -18.82 2.16
CA GLU A 168 6.54 -19.40 0.87
C GLU A 168 5.91 -18.65 -0.32
N GLU A 169 5.00 -17.71 -0.06
CA GLU A 169 4.33 -16.95 -1.12
C GLU A 169 5.30 -15.97 -1.79
N ARG A 170 5.15 -15.79 -3.10
CA ARG A 170 6.00 -14.90 -3.90
C ARG A 170 5.15 -14.01 -4.77
N SER A 171 5.57 -12.76 -4.88
CA SER A 171 4.95 -11.82 -5.81
C SER A 171 5.10 -12.35 -7.23
N ARG A 172 4.09 -12.10 -8.06
CA ARG A 172 4.03 -12.53 -9.45
C ARG A 172 3.74 -11.34 -10.34
N LEU A 173 4.59 -11.13 -11.34
CA LEU A 173 4.42 -10.10 -12.34
C LEU A 173 4.06 -10.75 -13.68
N THR A 174 2.91 -10.39 -14.26
CA THR A 174 2.52 -10.81 -15.61
C THR A 174 2.44 -9.60 -16.53
N VAL A 175 3.15 -9.69 -17.65
CA VAL A 175 3.24 -8.65 -18.68
C VAL A 175 2.55 -9.16 -19.93
N PHE A 176 1.65 -8.35 -20.46
CA PHE A 176 0.87 -8.63 -21.66
C PHE A 176 1.22 -7.60 -22.73
N LYS A 177 1.70 -8.06 -23.88
CA LYS A 177 2.07 -7.22 -25.02
C LYS A 177 1.63 -7.87 -26.34
N HIS A 178 1.75 -7.14 -27.43
CA HIS A 178 1.55 -7.68 -28.77
C HIS A 178 2.53 -7.04 -29.76
N ASP A 179 2.79 -7.72 -30.87
CA ASP A 179 3.57 -7.21 -32.01
C ASP A 179 2.69 -6.90 -33.24
N LEU A 180 1.38 -6.70 -32.97
CA LEU A 180 0.28 -6.49 -33.93
C LEU A 180 -0.20 -7.76 -34.63
N HIS A 181 0.54 -8.86 -34.56
CA HIS A 181 0.18 -10.14 -35.18
C HIS A 181 -0.16 -11.18 -34.11
N GLU A 182 0.62 -11.20 -33.03
CA GLU A 182 0.48 -12.15 -31.94
C GLU A 182 0.45 -11.43 -30.59
N ARG A 183 -0.32 -12.01 -29.66
CA ARG A 183 -0.29 -11.65 -28.25
C ARG A 183 0.80 -12.45 -27.55
N GLN A 184 1.56 -11.78 -26.70
CA GLN A 184 2.62 -12.38 -25.88
C GLN A 184 2.37 -12.07 -24.41
N ASP A 185 2.33 -13.13 -23.60
CA ASP A 185 2.14 -13.05 -22.16
C ASP A 185 3.40 -13.62 -21.49
N THR A 186 3.98 -12.89 -20.54
CA THR A 186 5.17 -13.34 -19.81
C THR A 186 4.97 -13.17 -18.32
N THR A 187 5.17 -14.25 -17.57
CA THR A 187 5.05 -14.27 -16.11
C THR A 187 6.43 -14.41 -15.47
N TYR A 188 6.73 -13.52 -14.53
CA TYR A 188 7.90 -13.54 -13.68
C TYR A 188 7.49 -13.89 -12.26
N THR A 189 8.20 -14.84 -11.67
CA THR A 189 8.10 -15.21 -10.26
C THR A 189 9.52 -15.26 -9.70
N GLN A 190 9.77 -14.56 -8.59
CA GLN A 190 11.08 -14.64 -7.96
C GLN A 190 11.23 -15.96 -7.20
N ILE A 191 12.41 -16.57 -7.29
CA ILE A 191 12.65 -17.92 -6.77
C ILE A 191 13.08 -17.88 -5.29
N ASN A 192 14.16 -17.16 -4.97
CA ASN A 192 14.90 -17.38 -3.71
C ASN A 192 14.88 -16.22 -2.71
N GLU A 193 14.30 -15.07 -3.06
CA GLU A 193 14.49 -13.85 -2.29
C GLU A 193 13.16 -13.18 -1.97
N THR A 194 13.06 -12.58 -0.78
CA THR A 194 11.89 -11.82 -0.32
C THR A 194 12.22 -10.34 -0.18
N GLY A 195 11.21 -9.48 -0.29
CA GLY A 195 11.39 -8.04 -0.12
C GLY A 195 11.87 -7.68 1.29
N PHE A 196 11.46 -8.44 2.31
CA PHE A 196 11.88 -8.23 3.69
C PHE A 196 13.39 -8.42 3.88
N LEU A 197 13.96 -9.50 3.32
CA LEU A 197 15.40 -9.74 3.41
C LEU A 197 16.20 -8.63 2.72
N ARG A 198 15.77 -8.20 1.53
CA ARG A 198 16.39 -7.07 0.81
C ARG A 198 16.37 -5.78 1.62
N GLN A 199 15.25 -5.50 2.29
CA GLN A 199 15.12 -4.32 3.12
C GLN A 199 16.04 -4.37 4.35
N LEU A 200 16.14 -5.50 5.03
CA LEU A 200 17.04 -5.67 6.17
C LEU A 200 18.51 -5.52 5.76
N LEU A 201 18.91 -6.09 4.62
CA LEU A 201 20.27 -5.93 4.10
C LEU A 201 20.58 -4.48 3.75
N ALA A 202 19.64 -3.78 3.09
CA ALA A 202 19.81 -2.35 2.78
C ALA A 202 19.85 -1.48 4.04
N PHE A 203 19.04 -1.79 5.05
CA PHE A 203 19.09 -1.10 6.33
C PHE A 203 20.43 -1.31 7.04
N LYS A 204 20.91 -2.57 7.10
CA LYS A 204 22.24 -2.89 7.63
C LYS A 204 23.33 -2.10 6.92
N ASP A 205 23.31 -2.09 5.58
CA ASP A 205 24.31 -1.38 4.78
C ASP A 205 24.26 0.13 5.01
N SER A 206 23.06 0.70 5.18
CA SER A 206 22.88 2.10 5.56
C SER A 206 23.49 2.44 6.92
N VAL A 207 23.28 1.59 7.92
CA VAL A 207 23.83 1.79 9.28
C VAL A 207 25.35 1.64 9.30
N VAL A 208 25.90 0.66 8.58
CA VAL A 208 27.33 0.33 8.63
C VAL A 208 28.16 1.21 7.71
N ASN A 209 27.68 1.46 6.49
CA ASN A 209 28.44 2.12 5.42
C ASN A 209 27.89 3.51 5.03
N GLY A 210 26.75 3.93 5.60
CA GLY A 210 26.11 5.20 5.24
C GLY A 210 25.41 5.20 3.88
N THR A 211 25.20 4.03 3.27
CA THR A 211 24.49 3.91 2.00
C THR A 211 23.05 4.42 2.12
N GLU A 212 22.60 5.19 1.13
CA GLU A 212 21.23 5.69 1.12
C GLU A 212 20.22 4.55 0.89
N VAL A 213 19.17 4.51 1.71
CA VAL A 213 18.04 3.60 1.50
C VAL A 213 17.06 4.16 0.48
N ILE A 214 16.51 3.30 -0.39
CA ILE A 214 15.46 3.70 -1.34
C ILE A 214 14.16 4.13 -0.65
N SER A 215 13.90 3.63 0.56
CA SER A 215 12.78 4.01 1.41
C SER A 215 13.21 5.10 2.38
N ASN A 216 13.49 6.30 1.86
CA ASN A 216 13.98 7.43 2.65
C ASN A 216 12.85 8.37 3.14
N LEU A 217 13.21 9.33 3.99
CA LEU A 217 12.30 10.32 4.56
C LEU A 217 11.62 11.19 3.49
N ALA A 218 12.33 11.52 2.41
CA ALA A 218 11.76 12.29 1.31
C ALA A 218 10.63 11.52 0.60
N GLY A 219 10.79 10.20 0.42
CA GLY A 219 9.75 9.32 -0.08
C GLY A 219 8.53 9.30 0.82
N VAL A 220 8.73 9.05 2.13
CA VAL A 220 7.65 9.02 3.12
C VAL A 220 6.87 10.34 3.17
N ARG A 221 7.55 11.50 3.07
CA ARG A 221 6.85 12.81 3.02
C ARG A 221 5.93 12.95 1.82
N LYS A 222 6.31 12.42 0.66
CA LYS A 222 5.45 12.41 -0.54
C LYS A 222 4.26 11.49 -0.35
N ASP A 223 4.48 10.30 0.21
CA ASP A 223 3.43 9.34 0.49
C ASP A 223 2.41 9.92 1.49
N LEU A 224 2.89 10.54 2.58
CA LEU A 224 2.04 11.20 3.57
C LEU A 224 1.19 12.32 2.97
N ALA A 225 1.73 13.11 2.03
CA ALA A 225 0.96 14.16 1.36
C ALA A 225 -0.23 13.58 0.57
N VAL A 226 -0.04 12.44 -0.10
CA VAL A 226 -1.10 11.72 -0.82
C VAL A 226 -2.14 11.17 0.14
N LEU A 227 -1.70 10.49 1.21
CA LEU A 227 -2.60 9.96 2.24
C LEU A 227 -3.44 11.07 2.90
N GLN A 228 -2.83 12.22 3.16
CA GLN A 228 -3.55 13.39 3.68
C GLN A 228 -4.54 13.96 2.68
N ALA A 229 -4.22 13.99 1.38
CA ALA A 229 -5.15 14.44 0.35
C ALA A 229 -6.38 13.51 0.24
N ILE A 230 -6.18 12.20 0.30
CA ILE A 230 -7.27 11.21 0.36
C ILE A 230 -8.14 11.44 1.60
N THR A 231 -7.52 11.61 2.76
CA THR A 231 -8.23 11.81 4.03
C THR A 231 -9.04 13.11 4.04
N ARG A 232 -8.48 14.21 3.52
CA ARG A 232 -9.23 15.47 3.36
C ARG A 232 -10.46 15.28 2.46
N SER A 233 -10.33 14.54 1.36
CA SER A 233 -11.49 14.24 0.50
C SER A 233 -12.60 13.46 1.24
N ILE A 234 -12.26 12.60 2.20
CA ILE A 234 -13.24 11.88 3.02
C ILE A 234 -13.94 12.85 3.99
N ILE A 235 -13.17 13.74 4.63
CA ILE A 235 -13.72 14.77 5.52
C ILE A 235 -14.70 15.67 4.76
N ASP A 236 -14.33 16.09 3.55
CA ASP A 236 -15.14 17.00 2.74
C ASP A 236 -16.41 16.33 2.19
N SER A 237 -16.38 15.01 1.92
CA SER A 237 -17.56 14.28 1.44
C SER A 237 -18.60 14.04 2.53
N GLN A 238 -18.19 13.95 3.80
CA GLN A 238 -19.11 13.79 4.95
C GLN A 238 -19.79 15.10 5.39
N ARG A 239 -19.33 16.25 4.89
CA ARG A 239 -19.88 17.58 5.21
C ARG A 239 -20.98 18.06 4.27
N ASN A 240 -21.13 17.40 3.12
CA ASN A 240 -22.12 17.72 2.08
C ASN A 240 -23.25 16.70 2.09
#